data_AF-A0A9Q1E807-F1
#
_entry.id   AF-A0A9Q1E807-F1
#
_cell.length_a   1.000
_cell.length_b   1.000
_cell.length_c   1.000
_cell.angle_alpha   90.00
_cell.angle_beta   90.00
_cell.angle_gamma   90.00
#
_symmetry.space_group_name_H-M   'P 1'
#
loop_
_entity.id
_entity.type
_entity.pdbx_description
1 polymer ?
#
loop_
_entity_poly.entity_id
_entity_poly.type
_entity_poly.pdbx_seq_one_letter_code
_entity_poly.pdbx_strand_id
1 'polypeptide(L)'
;MVVMVMGFLTVLIQGSSQAGGVEKVWQTVLKGSRLDIFDFDPDPLRRHTFWTVSIGGTFTWLGIYGVNQSTIQRCISCKSERHAKL
;
A
#
# COMPACT_ATOMS: atom_id res chain seq x y z
N MET A 1 -7.82 -2.93 14.30
CA MET A 1 -6.89 -3.49 13.30
C MET A 1 -7.21 -4.94 12.96
N VAL A 2 -7.27 -5.85 13.94
CA VAL A 2 -7.55 -7.29 13.70
C VAL A 2 -8.82 -7.54 12.87
N VAL A 3 -9.94 -6.92 13.23
CA VAL A 3 -11.21 -7.07 12.49
C VAL A 3 -11.10 -6.59 11.04
N MET A 4 -10.42 -5.47 10.79
CA MET A 4 -10.21 -4.95 9.44
C MET A 4 -9.35 -5.90 8.60
N VAL A 5 -8.24 -6.38 9.17
CA VAL A 5 -7.33 -7.32 8.49
C VAL A 5 -8.07 -8.61 8.14
N MET A 6 -8.84 -9.16 9.08
CA MET A 6 -9.67 -10.35 8.84
C MET A 6 -10.75 -10.11 7.77
N GLY A 7 -11.36 -8.93 7.74
CA GLY A 7 -12.33 -8.54 6.71
C GLY A 7 -11.69 -8.50 5.33
N PHE A 8 -10.55 -7.83 5.19
CA PHE A 8 -9.79 -7.79 3.94
C PHE A 8 -9.37 -9.19 3.48
N LEU A 9 -8.85 -10.02 4.39
CA LEU A 9 -8.46 -11.40 4.07
C LEU A 9 -9.64 -12.24 3.60
N THR A 10 -10.80 -12.13 4.26
CA THR A 10 -12.01 -12.86 3.87
C THR A 10 -12.44 -12.49 2.45
N VAL A 11 -12.47 -11.19 2.13
CA VAL A 11 -12.84 -10.72 0.79
C VAL A 11 -11.83 -11.19 -0.26
N LEU A 12 -10.53 -11.14 0.04
CA LEU A 12 -9.49 -11.63 -0.87
C LEU A 12 -9.62 -13.14 -1.14
N ILE A 13 -9.86 -13.94 -0.10
CA ILE A 13 -10.01 -15.39 -0.21
C ILE A 13 -11.28 -15.74 -0.99
N GLN A 14 -12.41 -15.13 -0.63
CA GLN A 14 -13.68 -15.39 -1.30
C GLN A 14 -13.66 -14.93 -2.76
N GLY A 15 -13.07 -13.76 -3.05
CA GLY A 15 -12.88 -13.26 -4.41
C GLY A 15 -11.97 -14.16 -5.23
N SER A 16 -10.86 -14.61 -4.66
CA SER A 16 -9.95 -15.56 -5.33
C SER A 16 -10.61 -16.92 -5.55
N SER A 17 -11.42 -17.41 -4.60
CA SER A 17 -12.13 -18.67 -4.74
C SER A 17 -13.19 -18.60 -5.84
N GLN A 18 -13.96 -17.52 -5.93
CA GLN A 18 -14.96 -17.32 -6.99
C GLN A 18 -14.32 -17.16 -8.38
N ALA A 19 -13.11 -16.57 -8.45
CA ALA A 19 -12.34 -16.46 -9.69
C ALA A 19 -11.72 -17.79 -10.16
N GLY A 20 -11.87 -18.89 -9.40
CA GLY A 20 -11.33 -20.21 -9.73
C GLY A 20 -9.96 -20.50 -9.12
N GLY A 21 -9.62 -19.83 -8.01
CA GLY A 21 -8.38 -20.02 -7.25
C GLY A 21 -7.34 -18.94 -7.53
N VAL A 22 -6.40 -18.78 -6.59
CA VAL A 22 -5.31 -17.79 -6.67
C VAL A 22 -4.44 -18.01 -7.91
N GLU A 23 -4.19 -19.26 -8.28
CA GLU A 23 -3.42 -19.63 -9.48
C GLU A 23 -4.07 -19.11 -10.76
N LYS A 24 -5.40 -19.26 -10.89
CA LYS A 24 -6.14 -18.79 -12.07
C LYS A 24 -6.18 -17.26 -12.14
N VAL A 25 -6.29 -16.60 -10.99
CA VAL A 25 -6.13 -15.13 -10.89
C VAL A 25 -4.75 -14.73 -11.38
N TRP A 26 -3.69 -15.37 -10.90
CA TRP A 26 -2.31 -15.06 -11.28
C TRP A 26 -2.07 -15.22 -12.78
N GLN A 27 -2.50 -16.34 -13.37
CA GLN A 27 -2.40 -16.57 -14.81
C GLN A 27 -3.22 -15.56 -15.64
N THR A 28 -4.36 -15.11 -15.11
CA THR A 28 -5.19 -14.09 -15.78
C THR A 28 -4.47 -12.74 -15.81
N VAL A 29 -3.82 -12.35 -14.72
CA VAL A 29 -3.08 -11.08 -14.66
C VAL A 29 -1.82 -11.14 -15.54
N LEU A 30 -1.12 -12.27 -15.57
CA LEU A 30 0.01 -12.52 -16.48
C LEU A 30 -0.41 -12.40 -17.95
N LYS A 31 -1.51 -13.05 -18.35
CA LYS A 31 -2.03 -12.97 -19.73
C LYS A 31 -2.54 -11.58 -20.11
N GLY A 32 -3.01 -10.81 -19.14
CA GLY A 32 -3.48 -9.45 -19.35
C GLY A 32 -2.36 -8.40 -19.44
N SER A 33 -1.08 -8.79 -19.38
CA SER A 33 0.07 -7.88 -19.29
C SER A 33 -0.07 -6.83 -18.18
N ARG A 34 -0.81 -7.16 -17.11
CA ARG A 34 -1.09 -6.25 -15.98
C ARG A 34 -0.02 -6.32 -14.88
N LEU A 35 0.98 -7.17 -15.05
CA LEU A 35 2.13 -7.34 -14.14
C LEU A 35 3.36 -6.53 -14.57
N ASP A 36 3.21 -5.56 -15.46
CA ASP A 36 4.29 -4.66 -15.83
C ASP A 36 4.49 -3.58 -14.75
N ILE A 37 4.87 -4.03 -13.56
CA ILE A 37 4.93 -3.22 -12.33
C ILE A 37 6.27 -2.44 -12.26
N PHE A 38 7.28 -2.88 -12.99
CA PHE A 38 8.65 -2.36 -12.91
C PHE A 38 9.06 -1.61 -14.18
N ASP A 39 8.31 -0.57 -14.51
CA ASP A 39 8.75 0.41 -15.52
C ASP A 39 9.81 1.34 -14.89
N PHE A 40 11.07 1.13 -15.28
CA PHE A 40 12.24 1.89 -14.81
C PHE A 40 12.53 3.14 -15.66
N ASP A 41 11.61 3.52 -16.56
CA ASP A 41 11.76 4.74 -17.37
C ASP A 41 11.85 5.99 -16.45
N PRO A 42 12.93 6.79 -16.56
CA PRO A 42 13.11 8.00 -15.78
C PRO A 42 12.26 9.20 -16.27
N ASP A 43 11.46 9.05 -17.34
CA ASP A 43 10.61 10.13 -17.85
C ASP A 43 9.60 10.62 -16.79
N PRO A 44 9.70 11.88 -16.32
CA PRO A 44 8.81 12.44 -15.32
C PRO A 44 7.37 12.69 -15.83
N LEU A 45 7.15 12.65 -17.15
CA LEU A 45 5.81 12.76 -17.75
C LEU A 45 5.02 11.45 -17.62
N ARG A 46 5.70 10.31 -17.39
CA ARG A 46 5.03 9.04 -17.14
C ARG A 46 4.49 8.95 -15.72
N ARG A 47 3.16 8.86 -15.61
CA ARG A 47 2.41 8.95 -14.35
C ARG A 47 2.73 7.85 -13.32
N HIS A 48 3.05 6.64 -13.78
CA HIS A 48 3.27 5.48 -12.93
C HIS A 48 4.54 4.74 -13.36
N THR A 49 5.69 5.31 -13.02
CA THR A 49 7.00 4.65 -13.13
C THR A 49 7.52 4.35 -11.74
N PHE A 50 8.53 3.48 -11.66
CA PHE A 50 9.23 3.21 -10.42
C PHE A 50 9.67 4.51 -9.72
N TRP A 51 10.15 5.49 -10.49
CA TRP A 51 10.65 6.77 -9.97
C TRP A 51 9.53 7.68 -9.47
N THR A 52 8.46 7.86 -10.24
CA THR A 52 7.36 8.75 -9.84
C THR A 52 6.59 8.21 -8.64
N VAL A 53 6.42 6.88 -8.56
CA VAL A 53 5.80 6.22 -7.39
C VAL A 53 6.71 6.26 -6.18
N SER A 54 8.00 5.96 -6.32
CA SER A 54 8.92 5.95 -5.17
C SER A 54 9.14 7.34 -4.59
N ILE A 55 9.44 8.33 -5.44
CA ILE A 55 9.72 9.70 -5.00
C ILE A 55 8.42 10.36 -4.53
N GLY A 56 7.35 10.33 -5.33
CA GLY A 56 6.06 10.92 -4.97
C GLY A 56 5.41 10.26 -3.76
N GLY A 57 5.52 8.93 -3.66
CA GLY A 57 5.07 8.14 -2.51
C GLY A 57 5.80 8.51 -1.23
N THR A 58 7.13 8.71 -1.31
CA THR A 58 7.93 9.14 -0.15
C THR A 58 7.48 10.49 0.38
N PHE A 59 7.29 11.50 -0.48
CA PHE A 59 6.78 12.80 -0.05
C PHE A 59 5.36 12.73 0.52
N THR A 60 4.50 11.90 -0.08
CA THR A 60 3.14 11.69 0.41
C THR A 60 3.14 11.08 1.81
N TRP A 61 3.95 10.04 2.03
CA TRP A 61 4.10 9.41 3.34
C TRP A 61 4.72 10.34 4.37
N LEU A 62 5.72 11.12 3.98
CA LEU A 62 6.31 12.14 4.85
C LEU A 62 5.26 13.16 5.29
N GLY A 63 4.36 13.58 4.39
CA GLY A 63 3.22 14.43 4.75
C GLY A 63 2.29 13.77 5.78
N ILE A 64 1.86 12.54 5.49
CA ILE A 64 0.87 11.80 6.29
C ILE A 64 1.39 11.43 7.68
N TYR A 65 2.68 11.15 7.84
CA TYR A 65 3.24 10.74 9.13
C TYR A 65 4.03 11.85 9.82
N GLY A 66 4.66 12.74 9.07
CA GLY A 66 5.50 13.81 9.60
C GLY A 66 4.74 15.07 10.02
N VAL A 67 3.66 15.43 9.32
CA VAL A 67 2.92 16.70 9.59
C VAL A 67 1.42 16.53 9.80
N ASN A 68 0.88 15.32 9.61
CA ASN A 68 -0.53 15.09 9.85
C ASN A 68 -0.88 15.22 11.33
N GLN A 69 -1.76 16.17 11.61
CA GLN A 69 -2.24 16.49 12.95
C GLN A 69 -2.76 15.26 13.71
N SER A 70 -3.52 14.39 13.03
CA SER A 70 -4.10 13.20 13.66
C SER A 70 -3.06 12.15 14.08
N THR A 71 -1.90 12.13 13.42
CA THR A 71 -0.77 11.25 13.77
C THR A 71 0.03 11.84 14.91
N ILE A 72 0.36 13.14 14.83
CA ILE A 72 1.14 13.84 15.87
C ILE A 72 0.39 13.84 17.21
N GLN A 73 -0.93 14.10 17.18
CA GLN A 73 -1.76 14.10 18.39
C GLN A 73 -1.77 12.75 19.12
N ARG A 74 -1.70 11.62 18.39
CA ARG A 74 -1.58 10.29 19.01
C ARG A 74 -0.23 10.10 19.69
N CYS A 75 0.86 10.53 19.06
CA CYS A 75 2.20 10.41 19.63
C CYS A 75 2.36 11.25 20.91
N ILE A 76 1.88 12.50 20.93
CA ILE A 76 2.00 13.37 22.11
C ILE A 76 1.06 12.98 23.27
N SER A 77 0.02 12.19 22.99
CA SER A 77 -0.90 11.67 24.01
C SER A 77 -0.31 10.48 24.79
N CYS A 78 0.82 9.92 24.35
CA CYS A 78 1.52 8.87 25.06
C CYS A 78 2.24 9.43 26.29
N LYS A 79 2.16 8.71 27.41
CA LYS A 79 2.71 9.10 28.72
C LYS A 79 4.24 9.34 28.73
N SER A 80 4.96 8.78 27.76
CA SER A 80 6.42 8.94 27.65
C SER A 80 6.85 8.79 26.19
N GLU A 81 7.97 9.40 25.84
CA GLU A 81 8.55 9.30 24.49
C GLU A 81 8.87 7.85 24.09
N ARG A 82 9.25 7.00 25.06
CA ARG A 82 9.47 5.56 24.83
C ARG A 82 8.20 4.81 24.43
N HIS A 83 7.04 5.22 24.96
CA HIS A 83 5.75 4.64 24.57
C HIS A 83 5.27 5.17 23.21
N ALA A 84 5.67 6.37 22.80
CA ALA A 84 5.33 6.93 21.50
C ALA A 84 6.16 6.32 20.35
N LYS A 85 7.33 5.74 20.65
CA LYS A 85 8.25 5.11 19.67
C LYS A 85 8.02 3.61 19.46
N LEU A 86 7.24 2.96 20.33
CA LEU A 86 6.86 1.54 20.26
C LEU A 86 5.60 1.37 19.40
#